data_AF-A0A434MLU2-F1
#
_entry.id   AF-A0A434MLU2-F1
#
_cell.length_a   1.000
_cell.length_b   1.000
_cell.length_c   1.000
_cell.angle_alpha   90.00
_cell.angle_beta   90.00
_cell.angle_gamma   90.00
#
_symmetry.space_group_name_H-M   'P 1'
#
loop_
_entity.id
_entity.type
_entity.pdbx_description
1 polymer ?
#
loop_
_entity_poly.entity_id
_entity_poly.type
_entity_poly.pdbx_seq_one_letter_code
_entity_poly.pdbx_strand_id
1 'polypeptide(L)'
;MVDGKPAGASFAYLPNAAIAYIAFTCVNPALSGRVRLAVAKRAIQGAVEIAEAFLNGRGFIEMPTHLWGLHHVATEYLGFRNGGPVHTAFRLIGDGVDPDMLT
;
A
#
# COMPACT_ATOMS: atom_id res chain seq x y z
N MET A 1 -16.37 1.84 5.93
CA MET A 1 -17.77 2.21 5.62
C MET A 1 -17.96 3.69 5.91
N VAL A 2 -18.81 4.40 5.15
CA VAL A 2 -19.30 5.76 5.45
C VAL A 2 -20.81 5.70 5.23
N ASP A 3 -21.60 6.10 6.22
CA ASP A 3 -23.07 6.05 6.18
C ASP A 3 -23.63 4.68 5.73
N GLY A 4 -23.03 3.59 6.23
CA GLY A 4 -23.43 2.23 5.91
C GLY A 4 -23.06 1.76 4.50
N LYS A 5 -22.34 2.57 3.70
CA LYS A 5 -21.91 2.21 2.33
C LYS A 5 -20.40 1.91 2.28
N PRO A 6 -19.97 1.01 1.37
CA PRO A 6 -18.55 0.83 1.07
C PRO A 6 -17.94 2.16 0.62
N ALA A 7 -16.90 2.58 1.35
CA ALA A 7 -16.24 3.86 1.12
C ALA A 7 -14.95 3.68 0.29
N GLY A 8 -14.27 2.55 0.47
CA GLY A 8 -13.08 2.19 -0.28
C GLY A 8 -12.52 0.84 0.17
N ALA A 9 -11.59 0.31 -0.60
CA ALA A 9 -10.90 -0.96 -0.37
C ALA A 9 -9.49 -0.88 -0.97
N SER A 10 -8.55 -1.61 -0.38
CA SER A 10 -7.20 -1.77 -0.92
C SER A 10 -6.85 -3.25 -0.91
N PHE A 11 -6.15 -3.70 -1.93
CA PHE A 11 -5.89 -5.12 -2.16
C PHE A 11 -4.39 -5.38 -2.03
N ALA A 12 -4.05 -6.34 -1.18
CA ALA A 12 -2.70 -6.86 -1.04
C ALA A 12 -2.60 -8.21 -1.75
N TYR A 13 -1.60 -8.37 -2.61
CA TYR A 13 -1.19 -9.64 -3.21
C TYR A 13 0.09 -10.10 -2.52
N LEU A 14 0.07 -11.34 -2.01
CA LEU A 14 1.05 -11.88 -1.08
C LEU A 14 1.68 -13.16 -1.68
N PRO A 15 2.55 -13.04 -2.71
CA PRO A 15 3.02 -14.18 -3.48
C PRO A 15 3.97 -15.11 -2.72
N ASN A 16 4.78 -14.57 -1.80
CA ASN A 16 5.77 -15.33 -1.03
C ASN A 16 6.20 -14.55 0.23
N ALA A 17 7.00 -15.16 1.10
CA ALA A 17 7.42 -14.56 2.37
C ALA A 17 8.38 -13.36 2.24
N ALA A 18 8.79 -12.96 1.04
CA ALA A 18 9.73 -11.86 0.82
C ALA A 18 9.04 -10.57 0.35
N ILE A 19 7.93 -10.69 -0.38
CA ILE A 19 7.31 -9.59 -1.12
C ILE A 19 5.81 -9.55 -0.88
N ALA A 20 5.30 -8.35 -0.64
CA ALA A 20 3.88 -8.04 -0.71
C ALA A 20 3.63 -6.89 -1.70
N TYR A 21 2.56 -6.99 -2.49
CA TYR A 21 2.16 -5.96 -3.44
C TYR A 21 0.84 -5.33 -3.02
N ILE A 22 0.79 -4.01 -2.85
CA ILE A 22 -0.49 -3.29 -2.80
C ILE A 22 -0.90 -3.01 -4.24
N ALA A 23 -1.70 -3.92 -4.80
CA ALA A 23 -1.98 -3.96 -6.24
C ALA A 23 -2.90 -2.83 -6.72
N PHE A 24 -3.95 -2.53 -5.96
CA PHE A 24 -4.87 -1.43 -6.29
C PHE A 24 -5.68 -0.95 -5.07
N THR A 25 -6.09 0.31 -5.13
CA THR A 25 -6.96 0.95 -4.13
C THR A 25 -8.15 1.60 -4.82
N CYS A 26 -9.36 1.23 -4.40
CA CYS A 26 -10.61 1.79 -4.89
C CYS A 26 -11.23 2.68 -3.82
N VAL A 27 -11.75 3.84 -4.23
CA VAL A 27 -12.47 4.75 -3.33
C VAL A 27 -13.75 5.20 -4.01
N ASN A 28 -14.84 5.28 -3.24
CA ASN A 28 -16.14 5.69 -3.75
C ASN A 28 -16.06 7.15 -4.26
N PRO A 29 -16.31 7.40 -5.56
CA PRO A 29 -16.15 8.72 -6.15
C PRO A 29 -17.23 9.72 -5.70
N ALA A 30 -18.36 9.26 -5.15
CA ALA A 30 -19.44 10.12 -4.66
C ALA A 30 -19.10 10.84 -3.34
N LEU A 31 -18.01 10.44 -2.67
CA LEU A 31 -17.56 11.07 -1.43
C LEU A 31 -16.78 12.38 -1.72
N SER A 32 -16.83 13.33 -0.79
CA SER A 32 -16.05 14.57 -0.91
C SER A 32 -14.55 14.29 -0.98
N GLY A 33 -13.77 15.19 -1.60
CA GLY A 33 -12.33 14.99 -1.79
C GLY A 33 -11.56 14.70 -0.49
N ARG A 34 -11.89 15.40 0.60
CA ARG A 34 -11.28 15.18 1.92
C ARG A 34 -11.61 13.79 2.48
N VAL A 35 -12.87 13.35 2.36
CA VAL A 35 -13.28 12.01 2.81
C VAL A 35 -12.63 10.93 1.94
N ARG A 36 -12.57 11.12 0.62
CA ARG A 36 -11.88 10.18 -0.28
C ARG A 36 -10.41 10.01 0.09
N LEU A 37 -9.70 11.10 0.38
CA LEU A 37 -8.31 11.05 0.82
C LEU A 37 -8.14 10.30 2.14
N ALA A 38 -8.99 10.58 3.13
CA ALA A 38 -8.97 9.88 4.42
C ALA A 38 -9.25 8.37 4.26
N VAL A 39 -10.21 8.02 3.41
CA VAL A 39 -10.56 6.63 3.10
C VAL A 39 -9.42 5.92 2.36
N ALA A 40 -8.81 6.56 1.36
CA ALA A 40 -7.65 6.01 0.65
C ALA A 40 -6.50 5.69 1.63
N LYS A 41 -6.14 6.66 2.48
CA LYS A 41 -5.12 6.49 3.52
C LYS A 41 -5.43 5.30 4.42
N ARG A 42 -6.65 5.23 4.96
CA ARG A 42 -7.05 4.15 5.87
C ARG A 42 -7.08 2.79 5.20
N ALA A 43 -7.55 2.71 3.95
CA ALA A 43 -7.60 1.47 3.18
C ALA A 43 -6.20 0.94 2.86
N ILE A 44 -5.30 1.80 2.39
CA ILE A 44 -3.90 1.43 2.10
C ILE A 44 -3.20 1.03 3.41
N GLN A 45 -3.39 1.80 4.49
CA GLN A 45 -2.81 1.47 5.79
C GLN A 45 -3.23 0.07 6.28
N GLY A 46 -4.52 -0.28 6.15
CA GLY A 46 -4.97 -1.63 6.51
C GLY A 46 -4.33 -2.73 5.63
N ALA A 47 -4.12 -2.47 4.34
CA ALA A 47 -3.40 -3.41 3.47
C ALA A 47 -1.92 -3.54 3.85
N VAL A 48 -1.28 -2.44 4.27
CA VAL A 48 0.09 -2.44 4.81
C VAL A 48 0.16 -3.27 6.09
N GLU A 49 -0.76 -3.08 7.03
CA GLU A 49 -0.80 -3.85 8.28
C GLU A 49 -0.91 -5.36 8.02
N ILE A 50 -1.75 -5.77 7.05
CA ILE A 50 -1.87 -7.18 6.63
C ILE A 50 -0.57 -7.68 5.99
N ALA A 51 0.03 -6.88 5.10
CA ALA A 51 1.27 -7.23 4.43
C ALA A 51 2.43 -7.38 5.43
N GLU A 52 2.59 -6.44 6.37
CA GLU A 52 3.62 -6.49 7.41
C GLU A 52 3.46 -7.72 8.31
N ALA A 53 2.22 -8.06 8.69
CA ALA A 53 1.94 -9.26 9.47
C ALA A 53 2.29 -10.55 8.69
N PHE A 54 1.94 -10.61 7.40
CA PHE A 54 2.27 -11.75 6.54
C PHE A 54 3.77 -11.92 6.34
N LEU A 55 4.48 -10.81 6.17
CA LEU A 55 5.93 -10.75 5.98
C LEU A 55 6.74 -11.00 7.27
N ASN A 56 6.08 -11.09 8.43
CA ASN A 56 6.66 -11.45 9.72
C ASN A 56 7.95 -10.67 10.06
N GLY A 57 7.97 -9.38 9.77
CA GLY A 57 9.06 -8.47 10.13
C GLY A 57 10.27 -8.44 9.18
N ARG A 58 10.19 -9.04 7.98
CA ARG A 58 11.27 -8.98 6.96
C ARG A 58 10.72 -8.78 5.54
N GLY A 59 11.56 -8.44 4.56
CA GLY A 59 11.15 -8.29 3.17
C GLY A 59 10.69 -6.88 2.80
N PHE A 60 9.79 -6.75 1.83
CA PHE A 60 9.33 -5.44 1.37
C PHE A 60 7.90 -5.42 0.82
N ILE A 61 7.32 -4.22 0.85
CA ILE A 61 6.01 -3.92 0.28
C ILE A 61 6.22 -3.02 -0.94
N GLU A 62 5.71 -3.44 -2.08
CA GLU A 62 5.67 -2.65 -3.30
C GLU A 62 4.25 -2.16 -3.58
N MET A 63 4.12 -0.90 -3.98
CA MET A 63 2.85 -0.30 -4.38
C MET A 63 3.04 0.43 -5.71
N PRO A 64 2.63 -0.18 -6.84
CA PRO A 64 2.59 0.52 -8.13
C PRO A 64 1.63 1.71 -8.04
N THR A 65 2.14 2.93 -8.22
CA THR A 65 1.36 4.16 -8.09
C THR A 65 1.37 4.94 -9.39
N HIS A 66 0.74 4.38 -10.42
CA HIS A 66 0.55 5.05 -11.71
C HIS A 66 -0.21 6.39 -11.62
N LEU A 67 -0.87 6.66 -10.49
CA LEU A 67 -1.56 7.91 -10.18
C LEU A 67 -0.77 8.72 -9.15
N TRP A 68 -0.43 9.97 -9.49
CA TRP A 68 0.27 10.93 -8.60
C TRP A 68 -0.36 11.05 -7.21
N GLY A 69 -1.69 11.04 -7.12
CA GLY A 69 -2.39 11.13 -5.83
C GLY A 69 -2.13 9.94 -4.91
N LEU A 70 -2.05 8.72 -5.47
CA LEU A 70 -1.72 7.51 -4.69
C LEU A 70 -0.24 7.49 -4.31
N HIS A 71 0.64 7.93 -5.21
CA HIS A 71 2.08 8.05 -4.93
C HIS A 71 2.32 8.99 -3.74
N HIS A 72 1.72 10.18 -3.78
CA HIS A 72 1.79 11.16 -2.71
C HIS A 72 1.19 10.64 -1.39
N VAL A 73 0.11 9.85 -1.45
CA VAL A 73 -0.44 9.20 -0.25
C VAL A 73 0.57 8.24 0.37
N ALA A 74 1.19 7.38 -0.43
CA ALA A 74 2.17 6.42 0.06
C ALA A 74 3.44 7.07 0.59
N THR A 75 4.02 8.02 -0.13
CA THR A 75 5.32 8.62 0.24
C THR A 75 5.20 9.61 1.39
N GLU A 76 4.21 10.50 1.37
CA GLU A 76 4.12 11.58 2.36
C GLU A 76 3.39 11.19 3.65
N TYR A 77 2.53 10.17 3.61
CA TYR A 77 1.70 9.82 4.77
C TYR A 77 1.93 8.42 5.32
N LEU A 78 2.46 7.49 4.53
CA LEU A 78 2.58 6.08 4.93
C LEU A 78 4.03 5.58 5.01
N GLY A 79 5.00 6.47 4.82
CA GLY A 79 6.43 6.18 4.99
C GLY A 79 7.05 5.34 3.88
N PHE A 80 6.39 5.23 2.73
CA PHE A 80 6.99 4.60 1.56
C PHE A 80 8.05 5.53 0.96
N ARG A 81 9.04 4.93 0.31
CA ARG A 81 10.06 5.62 -0.47
C ARG A 81 9.70 5.57 -1.95
N ASN A 82 10.16 6.55 -2.71
CA ASN A 82 9.96 6.59 -4.14
C ASN A 82 10.91 5.60 -4.85
N GLY A 83 10.34 4.58 -5.48
CA GLY A 83 11.00 3.49 -6.22
C GLY A 83 11.51 3.87 -7.60
N GLY A 84 11.42 5.13 -7.99
CA GLY A 84 12.04 5.65 -9.21
C GLY A 84 11.04 6.00 -10.32
N PRO A 85 11.45 5.91 -11.59
CA PRO A 85 10.80 6.63 -12.69
C PRO A 85 9.40 6.11 -13.06
N VAL A 86 9.02 4.92 -12.61
CA VAL A 86 7.71 4.29 -12.91
C VAL A 86 6.65 4.66 -11.86
N HIS A 87 6.95 5.59 -10.94
CA HIS A 87 6.11 5.94 -9.81
C HIS A 87 5.67 4.70 -9.04
N THR A 88 6.62 3.87 -8.65
CA THR A 88 6.39 2.81 -7.66
C THR A 88 6.75 3.35 -6.29
N ALA A 89 5.95 3.07 -5.27
CA ALA A 89 6.31 3.35 -3.90
C ALA A 89 6.76 2.02 -3.24
N PHE A 90 7.87 2.03 -2.50
CA PHE A 90 8.37 0.84 -1.82
C PHE A 90 8.60 1.08 -0.33
N ARG A 91 8.43 0.04 0.48
CA ARG A 91 8.72 0.07 1.90
C ARG A 91 9.46 -1.18 2.32
N LEU A 92 10.68 -1.02 2.86
CA LEU A 92 11.45 -2.11 3.44
C LEU A 92 10.94 -2.41 4.85
N ILE A 93 10.84 -3.69 5.20
CA ILE A 93 10.44 -4.16 6.52
C ILE A 93 11.64 -4.86 7.17
N GLY A 94 11.94 -4.49 8.42
CA GLY A 94 13.10 -5.00 9.15
C GLY A 94 14.42 -4.71 8.43
N ASP A 95 15.33 -5.69 8.45
CA ASP A 95 16.69 -5.56 7.92
C ASP A 95 16.76 -5.65 6.37
N GLY A 96 15.61 -5.76 5.69
CA GLY A 96 15.50 -5.81 4.23
C GLY A 96 15.14 -7.19 3.68
N VAL A 97 15.45 -7.38 2.40
CA VAL A 97 15.21 -8.65 1.67
C VAL A 97 16.40 -9.57 1.90
N ASP A 98 16.16 -10.71 2.53
CA ASP A 98 17.13 -11.79 2.54
C ASP A 98 17.26 -12.32 1.10
N PRO A 99 18.47 -12.33 0.50
CA PRO A 99 18.69 -12.83 -0.85
C PRO A 99 18.14 -14.25 -1.08
N ASP A 100 18.13 -15.08 -0.03
CA ASP A 100 17.62 -16.45 -0.10
C ASP A 100 16.09 -16.52 -0.14
N MET A 101 15.38 -15.43 0.20
CA MET A 101 13.92 -15.34 0.07
C MET A 101 13.46 -15.05 -1.38
N LEU A 102 14.39 -14.72 -2.28
CA LEU A 102 14.11 -14.45 -3.70
C LEU A 102 14.31 -15.68 -4.60
N THR A 103 14.87 -16.76 -4.07
CA THR A 103 15.10 -18.05 -4.75
C THR A 103 14.13 -19.11 -4.30
#